data_AF-A0A1Y1KQ63-F1
#
_entry.id   AF-A0A1Y1KQ63-F1
#
_cell.length_a   1.000
_cell.length_b   1.000
_cell.length_c   1.000
_cell.angle_alpha   90.00
_cell.angle_beta   90.00
_cell.angle_gamma   90.00
#
_symmetry.space_group_name_H-M   'P 1'
#
loop_
_entity.id
_entity.type
_entity.pdbx_description
1 polymer ?
#
loop_
_entity_poly.entity_id
_entity_poly.type
_entity_poly.pdbx_seq_one_letter_code
_entity_poly.pdbx_strand_id
1 'polypeptide(L)'
;MATTTGNMEVKADRSCRLLALRSMLDKLSPVNFEVLKFIFQHFDRISENSKLNSMDSKNLAICWWPTLLPIEFSDMGRFEQMRPYLEDIVQTMIDQYPFLFCGKEAFVMV
;
A
#
# COMPACT_ATOMS: atom_id res chain seq x y z
N MET A 1 -27.59 -6.87 22.36
CA MET A 1 -27.07 -7.55 21.16
C MET A 1 -26.88 -6.51 20.07
N ALA A 2 -25.72 -5.88 20.01
CA ALA A 2 -25.41 -4.86 19.02
C ALA A 2 -24.07 -5.20 18.37
N THR A 3 -24.04 -5.04 17.05
CA THR A 3 -22.86 -4.89 16.18
C THR A 3 -21.91 -6.09 16.00
N THR A 4 -22.37 -7.10 15.24
CA THR A 4 -21.46 -7.99 14.47
C THR A 4 -21.43 -7.61 12.97
N THR A 5 -22.40 -6.83 12.51
CA THR A 5 -22.59 -6.44 11.10
C THR A 5 -21.57 -5.44 10.57
N GLY A 6 -21.15 -4.45 11.37
CA GLY A 6 -20.19 -3.42 10.93
C GLY A 6 -18.79 -3.95 10.61
N ASN A 7 -18.34 -5.02 11.29
CA ASN A 7 -17.03 -5.62 11.05
C ASN A 7 -16.95 -6.43 9.75
N MET A 8 -18.08 -6.95 9.24
CA MET A 8 -18.08 -7.73 7.99
C MET A 8 -18.06 -6.82 6.76
N GLU A 9 -18.81 -5.71 6.81
CA GLU A 9 -18.91 -4.76 5.70
C GLU A 9 -17.58 -4.01 5.48
N VAL A 10 -16.91 -3.58 6.56
CA VAL A 10 -15.59 -2.94 6.50
C VAL A 10 -14.49 -3.90 6.00
N LYS A 11 -14.55 -5.18 6.38
CA LYS A 11 -13.62 -6.21 5.89
C LYS A 11 -13.79 -6.50 4.39
N ALA A 12 -15.04 -6.51 3.91
CA ALA A 12 -15.34 -6.67 2.50
C ALA A 12 -14.78 -5.50 1.69
N ASP A 13 -14.98 -4.25 2.14
CA ASP A 13 -14.43 -3.06 1.47
C ASP A 13 -12.90 -3.11 1.34
N ARG A 14 -12.19 -3.44 2.42
CA ARG A 14 -10.72 -3.54 2.39
C ARG A 14 -10.22 -4.63 1.45
N SER A 15 -10.89 -5.78 1.42
CA SER A 15 -10.55 -6.89 0.52
C SER A 15 -10.77 -6.50 -0.95
N CYS A 16 -11.89 -5.83 -1.24
CA CYS A 16 -12.18 -5.30 -2.57
C CYS A 16 -11.14 -4.28 -3.02
N ARG A 17 -10.73 -3.35 -2.15
CA ARG A 17 -9.66 -2.38 -2.44
C ARG A 17 -8.33 -3.06 -2.75
N LEU A 18 -7.96 -4.10 -2.01
CA LEU A 18 -6.73 -4.85 -2.23
C LEU A 18 -6.74 -5.63 -3.56
N LEU A 19 -7.88 -6.23 -3.92
CA LEU A 19 -8.07 -6.89 -5.21
C LEU A 19 -8.04 -5.89 -6.38
N ALA A 20 -8.65 -4.72 -6.21
CA ALA A 20 -8.59 -3.65 -7.21
C ALA A 20 -7.15 -3.16 -7.41
N LEU A 21 -6.38 -2.99 -6.32
CA LEU A 21 -4.97 -2.61 -6.39
C LEU A 21 -4.14 -3.65 -7.16
N ARG A 22 -4.30 -4.94 -6.85
CA ARG A 22 -3.65 -6.03 -7.60
C ARG A 22 -3.98 -5.96 -9.10
N SER A 23 -5.27 -5.78 -9.41
CA SER A 23 -5.74 -5.65 -10.79
C SER A 23 -5.19 -4.41 -11.51
N MET A 24 -4.79 -3.37 -10.79
CA MET A 24 -4.11 -2.20 -11.36
C MET A 24 -2.62 -2.48 -11.60
N LEU A 25 -1.96 -3.18 -10.69
CA LEU A 25 -0.56 -3.59 -10.85
C LEU A 25 -0.40 -4.51 -12.08
N ASP A 26 -1.34 -5.42 -12.31
CA ASP A 26 -1.36 -6.31 -13.47
C ASP A 26 -1.47 -5.57 -14.83
N LYS A 27 -1.88 -4.29 -14.83
CA LYS A 27 -1.99 -3.45 -16.03
C LYS A 27 -0.71 -2.66 -16.32
N LEU A 28 0.27 -2.67 -15.41
CA LEU A 28 1.55 -1.99 -15.64
C LEU A 28 2.33 -2.68 -16.76
N SER A 29 3.24 -1.93 -17.39
CA SER A 29 4.22 -2.57 -18.27
C SER A 29 5.04 -3.58 -17.46
N PRO A 30 5.46 -4.72 -18.05
CA PRO A 30 6.24 -5.73 -17.33
C PRO A 30 7.50 -5.16 -16.68
N VAL A 31 8.15 -4.19 -17.36
CA VAL A 31 9.34 -3.52 -16.83
C VAL A 31 9.02 -2.72 -15.58
N ASN A 32 7.96 -1.91 -15.59
CA ASN A 32 7.58 -1.11 -14.43
C ASN A 32 7.13 -1.99 -13.26
N PHE A 33 6.41 -3.08 -13.54
CA PHE A 33 6.01 -4.04 -12.51
C PHE A 33 7.22 -4.66 -11.81
N GLU A 34 8.23 -5.12 -12.56
CA GLU A 34 9.43 -5.73 -11.97
C GLU A 34 10.28 -4.72 -11.19
N VAL A 35 10.36 -3.46 -11.65
CA VAL A 35 11.02 -2.38 -10.89
C VAL A 35 10.30 -2.14 -9.56
N LEU A 36 8.97 -1.99 -9.58
CA LEU A 36 8.20 -1.80 -8.35
C LEU A 36 8.34 -3.00 -7.42
N LYS A 37 8.24 -4.23 -7.95
CA LYS A 37 8.44 -5.45 -7.17
C LYS A 37 9.79 -5.46 -6.46
N PHE A 38 10.88 -5.10 -7.16
CA PHE A 38 12.21 -5.01 -6.56
C PHE A 38 12.27 -3.97 -5.43
N ILE A 39 11.68 -2.80 -5.63
CA ILE A 39 11.64 -1.72 -4.63
C ILE A 39 10.82 -2.15 -3.41
N PHE A 40 9.60 -2.65 -3.60
CA PHE A 40 8.72 -3.06 -2.51
C PHE A 40 9.24 -4.28 -1.75
N GLN A 41 9.97 -5.19 -2.41
CA GLN A 41 10.71 -6.25 -1.72
C GLN A 41 11.75 -5.68 -0.74
N HIS A 42 12.39 -4.57 -1.09
CA HIS A 42 13.34 -3.93 -0.20
C HIS A 42 12.65 -3.24 0.97
N PHE A 43 11.53 -2.55 0.73
CA PHE A 43 10.75 -1.91 1.80
C PHE A 43 10.16 -2.89 2.79
N ASP A 44 9.65 -4.03 2.33
CA ASP A 44 9.20 -5.13 3.17
C ASP A 44 10.29 -5.50 4.20
N ARG A 45 11.51 -5.80 3.71
CA ARG A 45 12.68 -6.09 4.56
C ARG A 45 13.07 -4.95 5.50
N ILE A 46 13.00 -3.69 5.05
CA ILE A 46 13.30 -2.54 5.93
C ILE A 46 12.29 -2.49 7.07
N SER A 47 11.00 -2.66 6.76
CA SER A 47 9.90 -2.59 7.71
C SER A 47 9.92 -3.71 8.76
N GLU A 48 10.34 -4.92 8.36
CA GLU A 48 10.58 -6.04 9.29
C GLU A 48 11.68 -5.71 10.32
N ASN A 49 12.62 -4.83 9.97
CA ASN A 49 13.71 -4.38 10.83
C ASN A 49 13.43 -3.03 11.51
N SER A 50 12.17 -2.59 11.53
CA SER A 50 11.72 -1.30 12.10
C SER A 50 12.17 -1.06 13.55
N LYS A 51 12.32 -2.12 14.36
CA LYS A 51 12.84 -1.99 15.74
C LYS A 51 14.30 -1.50 15.81
N LEU A 52 15.09 -1.73 14.75
CA LEU A 52 16.50 -1.34 14.67
C LEU A 52 16.69 -0.02 13.93
N ASN A 53 15.92 0.20 12.86
CA ASN A 53 16.09 1.36 11.97
C ASN A 53 15.01 2.46 12.14
N SER A 54 14.00 2.22 12.99
CA SER A 54 12.86 3.13 13.24
C SER A 54 11.98 3.43 12.01
N MET A 55 12.06 2.61 10.96
CA MET A 55 11.30 2.74 9.72
C MET A 55 10.30 1.59 9.59
N ASP A 56 9.07 1.81 10.09
CA ASP A 56 7.93 0.95 9.77
C ASP A 56 7.38 1.25 8.36
N SER A 57 6.40 0.45 7.90
CA SER A 57 5.81 0.62 6.57
C SER A 57 5.13 1.98 6.39
N LYS A 58 4.57 2.55 7.45
CA LYS A 58 3.97 3.89 7.43
C LYS A 58 5.01 4.98 7.21
N ASN A 59 6.12 4.95 7.95
CA ASN A 59 7.22 5.91 7.80
C ASN A 59 7.83 5.81 6.40
N LEU A 60 8.03 4.59 5.88
CA LEU A 60 8.48 4.37 4.52
C LEU A 60 7.51 4.96 3.49
N ALA A 61 6.21 4.73 3.65
CA ALA A 61 5.19 5.25 2.74
C ALA A 61 5.18 6.79 2.71
N ILE A 62 5.26 7.46 3.86
CA ILE A 62 5.35 8.92 3.97
C ILE A 62 6.55 9.45 3.17
N CYS A 63 7.72 8.80 3.29
CA CYS A 63 8.93 9.24 2.60
C CYS A 63 8.90 8.98 1.08
N TRP A 64 8.29 7.88 0.65
CA TRP A 64 8.45 7.37 -0.71
C TRP A 64 7.28 7.59 -1.64
N TRP A 65 6.08 7.88 -1.13
CA TRP A 65 4.92 8.14 -1.99
C TRP A 65 5.17 9.24 -3.05
N PRO A 66 5.88 10.37 -2.77
CA PRO A 66 6.06 11.41 -3.78
C PRO A 66 6.90 10.94 -4.97
N THR A 67 7.87 10.06 -4.72
CA THR A 67 8.75 9.50 -5.76
C THR A 67 8.05 8.43 -6.59
N LEU A 68 7.25 7.58 -5.94
CA LEU A 68 6.56 6.46 -6.60
C LEU A 68 5.31 6.91 -7.37
N LEU A 69 4.64 7.94 -6.88
CA LEU A 69 3.40 8.49 -7.43
C LEU A 69 3.62 9.98 -7.73
N PRO A 70 4.28 10.32 -8.85
CA PRO A 70 4.61 11.70 -9.21
C PRO A 70 3.36 12.45 -9.68
N ILE A 71 2.50 12.79 -8.72
CA ILE A 71 1.25 13.53 -8.95
C ILE A 71 1.54 15.02 -8.75
N GLU A 72 1.22 15.81 -9.76
CA GLU A 72 1.31 17.26 -9.68
C GLU A 72 0.06 17.83 -8.99
N PHE A 73 0.29 18.69 -8.01
CA PHE A 73 -0.76 19.42 -7.30
C PHE A 73 -0.64 20.91 -7.58
N SER A 74 -1.73 21.50 -8.09
CA SER A 74 -1.84 22.93 -8.32
C SER A 74 -2.45 23.69 -7.12
N ASP A 75 -3.02 22.97 -6.16
CA ASP A 75 -3.74 23.50 -5.01
C ASP A 75 -3.37 22.74 -3.73
N MET A 76 -3.10 23.49 -2.66
CA MET A 76 -2.70 22.93 -1.37
C MET A 76 -3.85 22.18 -0.70
N GLY A 77 -5.10 22.65 -0.84
CA GLY A 77 -6.26 21.97 -0.29
C GLY A 77 -6.45 20.58 -0.89
N ARG A 78 -6.29 20.46 -2.22
CA ARG A 78 -6.31 19.17 -2.93
C ARG A 78 -5.15 18.27 -2.52
N PHE A 79 -3.96 18.81 -2.32
CA PHE A 79 -2.82 18.05 -1.81
C PHE A 79 -3.14 17.45 -0.43
N GLU A 80 -3.62 18.26 0.51
CA GLU A 80 -3.94 17.79 1.88
C GLU A 80 -5.03 16.73 1.89
N GLN A 81 -6.02 16.83 1.00
CA GLN A 81 -7.08 15.83 0.86
C GLN A 81 -6.58 14.52 0.27
N MET A 82 -5.67 14.57 -0.71
CA MET A 82 -5.19 13.38 -1.41
C MET A 82 -4.06 12.66 -0.67
N ARG A 83 -3.20 13.40 0.03
CA ARG A 83 -2.01 12.89 0.71
C ARG A 83 -2.26 11.63 1.56
N PRO A 84 -3.29 11.56 2.44
CA PRO A 84 -3.53 10.36 3.24
C PRO A 84 -3.79 9.11 2.41
N TYR A 85 -4.45 9.23 1.26
CA TYR A 85 -4.72 8.11 0.36
C TYR A 85 -3.47 7.64 -0.40
N LEU A 86 -2.57 8.57 -0.72
CA LEU A 86 -1.28 8.26 -1.37
C LEU A 86 -0.30 7.60 -0.41
N GLU A 87 -0.32 8.02 0.85
CA GLU A 87 0.41 7.33 1.91
C GLU A 87 -0.17 5.92 2.15
N ASP A 88 -1.50 5.79 2.28
CA ASP A 88 -2.18 4.51 2.54
C ASP A 88 -1.97 3.48 1.43
N ILE A 89 -2.02 3.88 0.15
CA ILE A 89 -1.82 2.95 -0.97
C ILE A 89 -0.38 2.44 -1.02
N VAL A 90 0.61 3.30 -0.75
CA VAL A 90 2.02 2.90 -0.70
C VAL A 90 2.30 2.03 0.52
N GLN A 91 1.75 2.39 1.68
CA GLN A 91 1.84 1.56 2.87
C GLN A 91 1.24 0.17 2.64
N THR A 92 0.06 0.09 2.01
CA THR A 92 -0.60 -1.17 1.65
C THR A 92 0.25 -2.00 0.69
N MET A 93 0.94 -1.37 -0.27
CA MET A 93 1.85 -2.07 -1.17
C MET A 93 3.06 -2.68 -0.45
N ILE A 94 3.53 -2.07 0.64
CA ILE A 94 4.56 -2.63 1.52
C ILE A 94 3.96 -3.79 2.33
N ASP A 95 2.91 -3.54 3.11
CA ASP A 95 2.32 -4.51 4.05
C ASP A 95 1.75 -5.76 3.36
N GLN A 96 1.36 -5.65 2.09
CA GLN A 96 0.81 -6.75 1.28
C GLN A 96 1.72 -7.14 0.12
N TYR A 97 3.03 -6.83 0.20
CA TYR A 97 4.00 -7.13 -0.85
C TYR A 97 3.89 -8.58 -1.38
N PRO A 98 3.81 -9.62 -0.53
CA PRO A 98 3.77 -11.00 -1.03
C PRO A 98 2.50 -11.33 -1.83
N PHE A 99 1.36 -10.73 -1.48
CA PHE A 99 0.11 -10.91 -2.22
C PHE A 99 0.11 -10.14 -3.54
N LEU A 100 0.55 -8.88 -3.50
CA LEU A 100 0.47 -7.96 -4.63
C LEU A 100 1.51 -8.26 -5.72
N PHE A 101 2.72 -8.69 -5.34
CA PHE A 101 3.84 -8.82 -6.30
C PHE A 101 4.38 -10.25 -6.46
N CYS A 102 4.08 -11.17 -5.53
CA CYS A 102 4.59 -12.55 -5.57
C CYS A 102 3.50 -13.60 -5.84
N GLY A 103 2.23 -13.20 -5.96
CA GLY A 103 1.11 -14.12 -6.19
C GLY A 103 0.80 -15.05 -5.00
N LYS A 104 1.23 -14.69 -3.78
CA LYS A 104 0.89 -15.42 -2.55
C LYS A 104 -0.50 -15.01 -2.05
N GLU A 105 -1.00 -15.67 -1.01
CA GLU A 105 -2.25 -15.25 -0.34
C GLU A 105 -2.07 -13.95 0.45
N ALA A 106 -3.17 -13.21 0.63
CA ALA A 106 -3.17 -11.96 1.40
C ALA A 106 -3.03 -12.24 2.89
N PHE A 107 -2.28 -11.39 3.60
CA PHE A 107 -2.21 -11.46 5.05
C PHE A 107 -3.40 -10.72 5.64
N VAL A 108 -4.22 -11.41 6.42
CA VAL A 108 -5.26 -10.76 7.24
C VAL A 108 -4.54 -9.98 8.33
N MET A 109 -4.49 -8.65 8.22
CA MET A 109 -4.09 -7.81 9.36
C MET A 109 -5.17 -7.96 10.43
N VAL A 110 -4.86 -8.68 11.51
CA VAL A 110 -5.68 -8.77 12.73
C VAL A 110 -5.47 -7.53 13.57
#